data_AF-A0A067KLZ4-F1
#
_entry.id   AF-A0A067KLZ4-F1
#
_cell.length_a   1.000
_cell.length_b   1.000
_cell.length_c   1.000
_cell.angle_alpha   90.00
_cell.angle_beta   90.00
_cell.angle_gamma   90.00
#
_symmetry.space_group_name_H-M   'P 1'
#
loop_
_entity.id
_entity.type
_entity.pdbx_description
1 polymer ?
#
loop_
_entity_poly.entity_id
_entity_poly.type
_entity_poly.pdbx_seq_one_letter_code
_entity_poly.pdbx_strand_id
1 'polypeptide(L)'
;MNLKMHVTNLMRVVKSMKDNLDGKAAKNLIKGSVYMFSLGGNDYFNFATNYPNATQAEMKGFVNLVIGNLTKGLKDIYEAGGRKFAFQNVAPIGCLPMMKQTFKCTPDQCAQGPLQLARQHNLALSKALDKLQRNLQDFKYSIFDDFTEIGNMIDNPSKYDENSDFQSLIVVESSQEGI
;
A
#
# COMPACT_ATOMS: atom_id res chain seq x y z
N MET A 1 3.89 -5.68 8.15
CA MET A 1 4.28 -4.28 8.50
C MET A 1 3.34 -3.78 9.59
N ASN A 2 3.79 -3.10 10.66
CA ASN A 2 2.90 -2.80 11.79
C ASN A 2 2.19 -1.44 11.64
N LEU A 3 1.00 -1.45 11.04
CA LEU A 3 0.19 -0.24 10.86
C LEU A 3 -0.05 0.55 12.16
N LYS A 4 -0.23 -0.11 13.30
CA LYS A 4 -0.39 0.55 14.59
C LYS A 4 0.83 1.41 14.93
N MET A 5 2.03 0.94 14.59
CA MET A 5 3.27 1.70 14.77
C MET A 5 3.30 2.94 13.87
N HIS A 6 2.95 2.83 12.59
CA HIS A 6 2.89 3.98 11.67
C HIS A 6 1.91 5.05 12.15
N VAL A 7 0.71 4.66 12.55
CA VAL A 7 -0.29 5.57 13.11
C VAL A 7 0.22 6.20 14.40
N THR A 8 0.84 5.42 15.29
CA THR A 8 1.43 5.93 16.54
C THR A 8 2.52 6.96 16.26
N ASN A 9 3.37 6.73 15.26
CA ASN A 9 4.42 7.66 14.87
C ASN A 9 3.85 8.97 14.32
N LEU A 10 2.84 8.90 13.45
CA LEU A 10 2.13 10.08 12.96
C LEU A 10 1.46 10.85 14.11
N MET A 11 0.81 10.14 15.02
CA MET A 11 0.18 10.75 16.19
C MET A 11 1.18 11.39 17.14
N ARG A 12 2.41 10.86 17.25
CA ARG A 12 3.50 11.50 17.99
C ARG A 12 3.89 12.84 17.38
N VAL A 13 3.96 12.91 16.05
CA VAL A 13 4.24 14.16 15.33
C VAL A 13 3.11 15.17 15.56
N VAL A 14 1.85 14.74 15.43
CA VAL A 14 0.68 15.59 15.70
C VAL A 14 0.69 16.10 17.13
N LYS A 15 1.03 15.26 18.11
CA LYS A 15 1.18 15.67 19.51
C LYS A 15 2.28 16.71 19.66
N SER A 16 3.47 16.45 19.11
CA SER A 16 4.58 17.41 19.15
C SER A 16 4.21 18.77 18.56
N MET A 17 3.44 18.80 17.47
CA MET A 17 2.93 20.06 16.90
C MET A 17 1.99 20.81 17.86
N LYS A 18 1.16 20.09 18.63
CA LYS A 18 0.28 20.71 19.63
C LYS A 18 1.07 21.24 20.83
N ASP A 19 2.14 20.56 21.21
CA ASP A 19 2.94 20.91 22.39
C ASP A 19 3.89 22.10 22.12
N ASN A 20 4.34 22.28 20.87
CA ASN A 20 5.37 23.28 20.52
C ASN A 20 4.86 24.52 19.78
N LEU A 21 3.58 24.59 19.41
CA LEU A 21 3.00 25.73 18.68
C LEU A 21 1.84 26.34 19.46
N ASP A 22 1.54 27.61 19.17
CA ASP A 22 0.30 28.21 19.65
C ASP A 22 -0.92 27.41 19.13
N GLY A 23 -2.00 27.39 19.90
CA GLY A 23 -3.15 26.54 19.62
C GLY A 23 -3.81 26.79 18.26
N LYS A 24 -3.72 28.02 17.72
CA LYS A 24 -4.27 28.35 16.39
C LYS A 24 -3.34 27.88 15.28
N ALA A 25 -2.03 28.11 15.42
CA ALA A 25 -1.03 27.62 14.48
C ALA A 25 -0.99 26.10 14.42
N ALA A 26 -1.00 25.42 15.57
CA ALA A 26 -1.06 23.95 15.65
C ALA A 26 -2.28 23.41 14.89
N LYS A 27 -3.46 23.99 15.15
CA LYS A 27 -4.72 23.56 14.52
C LYS A 27 -4.71 23.77 13.01
N ASN A 28 -4.17 24.90 12.55
CA ASN A 28 -4.02 25.20 11.12
C ASN A 28 -3.03 24.26 10.44
N LEU A 29 -1.88 23.99 11.07
CA LEU A 29 -0.85 23.10 10.54
C LEU A 29 -1.36 21.67 10.42
N ILE A 30 -2.02 21.14 11.45
CA ILE A 30 -2.59 19.78 11.46
C ILE A 30 -3.69 19.65 10.40
N LYS A 31 -4.61 20.64 10.31
CA LYS A 31 -5.68 20.63 9.29
C LYS A 31 -5.11 20.78 7.87
N GLY A 32 -4.01 21.53 7.71
CA GLY A 32 -3.37 21.83 6.44
C GLY A 32 -2.51 20.71 5.88
N SER A 33 -1.94 19.87 6.76
CA SER A 33 -1.02 18.77 6.44
C SER A 33 -1.67 17.66 5.62
N VAL A 34 -0.85 16.96 4.82
CA VAL A 34 -1.23 15.76 4.08
C VAL A 34 -0.58 14.55 4.72
N TYR A 35 -1.38 13.54 5.03
CA TYR A 35 -0.92 12.30 5.65
C TYR A 35 -0.84 11.21 4.59
N MET A 36 0.38 10.77 4.27
CA MET A 36 0.64 9.81 3.18
C MET A 36 0.76 8.38 3.71
N PHE A 37 0.19 7.42 2.97
CA PHE A 37 0.18 6.00 3.32
C PHE A 37 0.50 5.12 2.10
N SER A 38 1.35 4.13 2.32
CA SER A 38 1.56 2.98 1.43
C SER A 38 1.56 1.74 2.32
N LEU A 39 0.52 0.93 2.23
CA LEU A 39 0.21 -0.13 3.21
C LEU A 39 -0.38 -1.35 2.52
N GLY A 40 -0.16 -2.53 3.12
CA GLY A 40 -0.71 -3.79 2.62
C GLY A 40 0.27 -4.61 1.77
N GLY A 41 1.12 -3.99 0.95
CA GLY A 41 2.04 -4.72 0.06
C GLY A 41 2.89 -5.77 0.80
N ASN A 42 3.60 -5.36 1.86
CA ASN A 42 4.38 -6.26 2.71
C ASN A 42 3.53 -7.31 3.42
N ASP A 43 2.32 -6.97 3.82
CA ASP A 43 1.41 -7.90 4.50
C ASP A 43 0.91 -8.98 3.53
N TYR A 44 0.69 -8.64 2.26
CA TYR A 44 0.28 -9.58 1.22
C TYR A 44 1.43 -10.41 0.66
N PHE A 45 2.66 -9.88 0.59
CA PHE A 45 3.84 -10.71 0.34
C PHE A 45 3.96 -11.80 1.41
N ASN A 46 3.94 -11.41 2.69
CA ASN A 46 4.04 -12.36 3.79
C ASN A 46 2.87 -13.35 3.83
N PHE A 47 1.64 -12.89 3.61
CA PHE A 47 0.48 -13.77 3.59
C PHE A 47 0.58 -14.80 2.46
N ALA A 48 0.89 -14.36 1.23
CA ALA A 48 0.94 -15.27 0.10
C ALA A 48 2.07 -16.30 0.22
N THR A 49 3.23 -15.90 0.74
CA THR A 49 4.37 -16.82 0.93
C THR A 49 4.10 -17.85 2.05
N ASN A 50 3.48 -17.44 3.15
CA ASN A 50 3.20 -18.35 4.28
C ASN A 50 1.94 -19.20 4.07
N TYR A 51 0.99 -18.73 3.26
CA TYR A 51 -0.29 -19.39 2.99
C TYR A 51 -0.55 -19.49 1.48
N PRO A 52 0.30 -20.20 0.71
CA PRO A 52 0.19 -20.24 -0.76
C PRO A 52 -1.09 -20.89 -1.28
N ASN A 53 -1.74 -21.73 -0.46
CA ASN A 53 -3.00 -22.42 -0.78
C ASN A 53 -4.22 -21.78 -0.11
N ALA A 54 -4.11 -20.54 0.37
CA ALA A 54 -5.22 -19.84 1.00
C ALA A 54 -6.44 -19.76 0.05
N THR A 55 -7.61 -20.03 0.60
CA THR A 55 -8.87 -19.87 -0.11
C THR A 55 -9.20 -18.40 -0.34
N GLN A 56 -10.14 -18.14 -1.26
CA GLN A 56 -10.65 -16.79 -1.50
C GLN A 56 -11.27 -16.15 -0.25
N ALA A 57 -11.89 -16.96 0.61
CA ALA A 57 -12.50 -16.48 1.84
C ALA A 57 -11.43 -16.02 2.84
N GLU A 58 -10.33 -16.78 2.97
CA GLU A 58 -9.20 -16.43 3.85
C GLU A 58 -8.47 -15.17 3.36
N MET A 59 -8.20 -15.08 2.05
CA MET A 59 -7.62 -13.87 1.43
C MET A 59 -8.48 -12.64 1.71
N LYS A 60 -9.80 -12.74 1.45
CA LYS A 60 -10.75 -11.64 1.70
C LYS A 60 -10.82 -11.29 3.19
N GLY A 61 -10.79 -12.29 4.07
CA GLY A 61 -10.75 -12.10 5.52
C GLY A 61 -9.52 -11.30 5.96
N PHE A 62 -8.35 -11.65 5.42
CA PHE A 62 -7.10 -10.94 5.71
C PHE A 62 -7.10 -9.52 5.15
N VAL A 63 -7.58 -9.31 3.92
CA VAL A 63 -7.75 -7.97 3.33
C VAL A 63 -8.66 -7.10 4.20
N ASN A 64 -9.80 -7.64 4.65
CA ASN A 64 -10.70 -6.92 5.54
C ASN A 64 -10.05 -6.53 6.87
N LEU A 65 -9.19 -7.39 7.43
CA LEU A 65 -8.43 -7.08 8.63
C LEU A 65 -7.45 -5.92 8.40
N VAL A 66 -6.71 -5.94 7.28
CA VAL A 66 -5.76 -4.87 6.91
C VAL A 66 -6.51 -3.53 6.72
N ILE A 67 -7.60 -3.52 5.95
CA ILE A 67 -8.41 -2.32 5.71
C ILE A 67 -9.12 -1.84 6.99
N GLY A 68 -9.61 -2.76 7.82
CA GLY A 68 -10.22 -2.44 9.11
C GLY A 68 -9.24 -1.72 10.03
N ASN A 69 -8.01 -2.22 10.15
CA ASN A 69 -6.97 -1.56 10.93
C ASN A 69 -6.62 -0.18 10.34
N LEU A 70 -6.54 -0.05 9.01
CA LEU A 70 -6.23 1.21 8.34
C LEU A 70 -7.30 2.25 8.66
N THR A 71 -8.56 1.92 8.43
CA THR A 71 -9.68 2.84 8.69
C THR A 71 -9.76 3.27 10.16
N LYS A 72 -9.37 2.41 11.12
CA LYS A 72 -9.25 2.79 12.52
C LYS A 72 -8.17 3.88 12.70
N GLY A 73 -6.97 3.67 12.18
CA GLY A 73 -5.89 4.65 12.27
C GLY A 73 -6.20 5.99 11.58
N LEU A 74 -6.91 5.96 10.45
CA LEU A 74 -7.35 7.18 9.77
C LEU A 74 -8.34 7.99 10.61
N LYS A 75 -9.23 7.31 11.35
CA LYS A 75 -10.14 7.98 12.29
C LYS A 75 -9.38 8.61 13.44
N ASP A 76 -8.38 7.96 14.00
CA ASP A 76 -7.55 8.53 15.08
C ASP A 76 -6.87 9.84 14.62
N ILE A 77 -6.32 9.86 13.39
CA ILE A 77 -5.70 11.07 12.81
C ILE A 77 -6.76 12.14 12.52
N TYR A 78 -7.93 11.74 12.04
CA TYR A 78 -9.04 12.66 11.80
C TYR A 78 -9.54 13.32 13.09
N GLU A 79 -9.72 12.55 14.16
CA GLU A 79 -10.08 13.03 15.50
C GLU A 79 -9.02 13.99 16.05
N ALA A 80 -7.74 13.74 15.72
CA ALA A 80 -6.65 14.63 16.10
C ALA A 80 -6.64 15.98 15.35
N GLY A 81 -7.40 16.10 14.26
CA GLY A 81 -7.56 17.32 13.45
C GLY A 81 -7.14 17.17 11.99
N GLY A 82 -6.58 16.02 11.59
CA GLY A 82 -6.13 15.77 10.22
C GLY A 82 -7.32 15.71 9.25
N ARG A 83 -7.14 16.22 8.02
CA ARG A 83 -8.22 16.29 7.03
C ARG A 83 -7.86 15.80 5.64
N LYS A 84 -6.57 15.75 5.27
CA LYS A 84 -6.12 15.40 3.93
C LYS A 84 -5.27 14.14 3.96
N PHE A 85 -5.68 13.12 3.24
CA PHE A 85 -5.04 11.81 3.23
C PHE A 85 -4.62 11.43 1.81
N ALA A 86 -3.42 10.89 1.63
CA ALA A 86 -2.95 10.43 0.33
C ALA A 86 -2.54 8.97 0.45
N PHE A 87 -2.93 8.15 -0.53
CA PHE A 87 -2.67 6.73 -0.54
C PHE A 87 -1.95 6.34 -1.82
N GLN A 88 -0.90 5.55 -1.70
CA GLN A 88 -0.43 4.69 -2.78
C GLN A 88 -1.20 3.37 -2.63
N ASN A 89 -1.92 2.96 -3.67
CA ASN A 89 -2.57 1.65 -3.66
C ASN A 89 -1.52 0.53 -3.86
N VAL A 90 -1.91 -0.74 -3.72
CA VAL A 90 -0.96 -1.84 -3.82
C VAL A 90 -0.68 -2.13 -5.30
N ALA A 91 0.58 -2.09 -5.71
CA ALA A 91 1.12 -2.54 -7.00
C ALA A 91 0.63 -3.96 -7.40
N PRO A 92 0.78 -4.41 -8.66
CA PRO A 92 0.44 -5.77 -9.06
C PRO A 92 1.50 -6.77 -8.55
N ILE A 93 1.55 -6.98 -7.23
CA ILE A 93 2.65 -7.67 -6.55
C ILE A 93 2.92 -9.09 -7.04
N GLY A 94 1.92 -9.77 -7.60
CA GLY A 94 2.09 -11.10 -8.20
C GLY A 94 2.92 -11.10 -9.48
N CYS A 95 3.08 -9.96 -10.12
CA CYS A 95 3.86 -9.79 -11.35
C CYS A 95 5.31 -9.37 -11.08
N LEU A 96 5.67 -9.10 -9.83
CA LEU A 96 7.03 -8.69 -9.47
C LEU A 96 8.00 -9.88 -9.53
N PRO A 97 9.29 -9.66 -9.89
CA PRO A 97 10.27 -10.74 -10.08
C PRO A 97 10.36 -11.72 -8.91
N MET A 98 10.42 -11.21 -7.68
CA MET A 98 10.47 -12.01 -6.45
C MET A 98 9.30 -12.99 -6.33
N MET A 99 8.08 -12.54 -6.67
CA MET A 99 6.88 -13.39 -6.56
C MET A 99 6.80 -14.39 -7.70
N LYS A 100 7.20 -14.00 -8.92
CA LYS A 100 7.30 -14.94 -10.04
C LYS A 100 8.30 -16.06 -9.74
N GLN A 101 9.44 -15.73 -9.15
CA GLN A 101 10.44 -16.71 -8.72
C GLN A 101 9.90 -17.64 -7.62
N THR A 102 9.28 -17.07 -6.58
CA THR A 102 8.75 -17.83 -5.43
C THR A 102 7.64 -18.80 -5.85
N PHE A 103 6.78 -18.39 -6.79
CA PHE A 103 5.66 -19.20 -7.29
C PHE A 103 5.99 -19.98 -8.57
N LYS A 104 7.26 -19.99 -9.00
CA LYS A 104 7.74 -20.70 -10.20
C LYS A 104 6.91 -20.38 -11.46
N CYS A 105 6.56 -19.11 -11.64
CA CYS A 105 5.82 -18.63 -12.81
C CYS A 105 6.73 -18.54 -14.04
N THR A 106 6.14 -18.72 -15.23
CA THR A 106 6.84 -18.41 -16.49
C THR A 106 7.03 -16.90 -16.67
N PRO A 107 7.91 -16.43 -17.58
CA PRO A 107 8.16 -15.01 -17.79
C PRO A 107 6.90 -14.19 -18.11
N ASP A 108 5.91 -14.76 -18.79
CA ASP A 108 4.68 -14.03 -19.17
C ASP A 108 3.54 -14.18 -18.15
N GLN A 109 3.81 -14.83 -17.01
CA GLN A 109 2.81 -15.12 -15.99
C GLN A 109 3.07 -14.37 -14.69
N CYS A 110 1.98 -13.96 -14.05
CA CYS A 110 1.98 -13.47 -12.68
C CYS A 110 1.44 -14.52 -11.70
N ALA A 111 1.95 -14.51 -10.47
CA ALA A 111 1.42 -15.30 -9.37
C ALA A 111 0.00 -14.82 -9.00
N GLN A 112 -1.00 -15.70 -9.18
CA GLN A 112 -2.41 -15.31 -9.10
C GLN A 112 -2.88 -14.93 -7.68
N GLY A 113 -2.48 -15.68 -6.65
CA GLY A 113 -2.84 -15.39 -5.25
C GLY A 113 -2.42 -13.98 -4.80
N PRO A 114 -1.12 -13.62 -4.90
CA PRO A 114 -0.65 -12.27 -4.58
C PRO A 114 -1.30 -11.18 -5.43
N LEU A 115 -1.46 -11.42 -6.75
CA LEU A 115 -2.14 -10.46 -7.65
C LEU A 115 -3.59 -10.22 -7.21
N GLN A 116 -4.27 -11.26 -6.77
CA GLN A 116 -5.63 -11.17 -6.28
C GLN A 116 -5.74 -10.43 -4.95
N LEU A 117 -4.81 -10.66 -4.01
CA LEU A 117 -4.73 -9.88 -2.77
C LEU A 117 -4.60 -8.38 -3.04
N ALA A 118 -3.73 -7.99 -3.98
CA ALA A 118 -3.58 -6.59 -4.39
C ALA A 118 -4.89 -6.01 -4.97
N ARG A 119 -5.54 -6.73 -5.89
CA ARG A 119 -6.84 -6.31 -6.45
C ARG A 119 -7.92 -6.16 -5.38
N GLN A 120 -8.03 -7.13 -4.48
CA GLN A 120 -8.99 -7.10 -3.38
C GLN A 120 -8.73 -5.94 -2.43
N HIS A 121 -7.46 -5.67 -2.09
CA HIS A 121 -7.07 -4.52 -1.29
C HIS A 121 -7.49 -3.20 -1.96
N ASN A 122 -7.10 -2.99 -3.22
CA ASN A 122 -7.33 -1.71 -3.90
C ASN A 122 -8.83 -1.40 -4.00
N LEU A 123 -9.65 -2.42 -4.29
CA LEU A 123 -11.10 -2.30 -4.28
C LEU A 123 -11.65 -1.98 -2.88
N ALA A 124 -11.18 -2.68 -1.85
CA ALA A 124 -11.64 -2.49 -0.48
C ALA A 124 -11.20 -1.12 0.09
N LEU A 125 -9.99 -0.67 -0.23
CA LEU A 125 -9.45 0.63 0.11
C LEU A 125 -10.31 1.75 -0.47
N SER A 126 -10.57 1.72 -1.79
CA SER A 126 -11.42 2.73 -2.44
C SER A 126 -12.79 2.83 -1.76
N LYS A 127 -13.47 1.69 -1.56
CA LYS A 127 -14.78 1.65 -0.90
C LYS A 127 -14.75 2.18 0.52
N ALA A 128 -13.69 1.89 1.27
CA ALA A 128 -13.53 2.37 2.63
C ALA A 128 -13.30 3.88 2.68
N LEU A 129 -12.47 4.42 1.79
CA LEU A 129 -12.20 5.86 1.69
C LEU A 129 -13.43 6.64 1.23
N ASP A 130 -14.17 6.13 0.23
CA ASP A 130 -15.46 6.67 -0.19
C ASP A 130 -16.43 6.78 0.98
N LYS A 131 -16.50 5.73 1.82
CA LYS A 131 -17.35 5.70 3.00
C LYS A 131 -16.90 6.71 4.06
N LEU A 132 -15.58 6.87 4.28
CA LEU A 132 -15.06 7.86 5.21
C LEU A 132 -15.37 9.28 4.73
N GLN A 133 -15.14 9.59 3.45
CA GLN A 133 -15.43 10.91 2.88
C GLN A 133 -16.92 11.29 3.00
N ARG A 134 -17.84 10.33 2.80
CA ARG A 134 -19.28 10.59 2.99
C ARG A 134 -19.68 10.85 4.44
N ASN A 135 -18.98 10.25 5.40
CA ASN A 135 -19.37 10.27 6.81
C ASN A 135 -18.60 11.28 7.66
N LEU A 136 -17.44 11.75 7.17
CA LEU A 136 -16.54 12.62 7.92
C LEU A 136 -16.40 13.96 7.21
N GLN A 137 -16.89 15.02 7.85
CA GLN A 137 -16.82 16.37 7.31
C GLN A 137 -15.37 16.81 7.05
N ASP A 138 -15.14 17.48 5.93
CA ASP A 138 -13.82 17.93 5.48
C ASP A 138 -12.80 16.80 5.25
N PHE A 139 -13.19 15.53 5.28
CA PHE A 139 -12.30 14.42 4.95
C PHE A 139 -12.03 14.42 3.45
N LYS A 140 -10.77 14.63 3.06
CA LYS A 140 -10.32 14.61 1.67
C LYS A 140 -9.30 13.50 1.50
N TYR A 141 -9.40 12.77 0.41
CA TYR A 141 -8.37 11.81 0.05
C TYR A 141 -8.01 11.84 -1.43
N SER A 142 -6.85 11.29 -1.74
CA SER A 142 -6.41 10.96 -3.10
C SER A 142 -5.74 9.60 -3.10
N ILE A 143 -5.84 8.89 -4.23
CA ILE A 143 -5.17 7.60 -4.45
C ILE A 143 -4.26 7.77 -5.66
N PHE A 144 -2.98 7.48 -5.49
CA PHE A 144 -2.05 7.22 -6.57
C PHE A 144 -2.21 5.76 -7.01
N ASP A 145 -2.51 5.55 -8.29
CA ASP A 145 -2.82 4.24 -8.87
C ASP A 145 -1.55 3.47 -9.27
N ASP A 146 -0.77 3.11 -8.25
CA ASP A 146 0.45 2.33 -8.35
C ASP A 146 0.25 0.97 -9.04
N PHE A 147 -0.94 0.37 -8.89
CA PHE A 147 -1.29 -0.86 -9.58
C PHE A 147 -1.18 -0.73 -11.10
N THR A 148 -1.74 0.35 -11.64
CA THR A 148 -1.73 0.62 -13.09
C THR A 148 -0.35 1.09 -13.54
N GLU A 149 0.29 2.01 -12.81
CA GLU A 149 1.61 2.55 -13.18
C GLU A 149 2.68 1.45 -13.25
N ILE A 150 2.77 0.62 -12.20
CA ILE A 150 3.74 -0.49 -12.18
C ILE A 150 3.36 -1.56 -13.21
N GLY A 151 2.06 -1.83 -13.42
CA GLY A 151 1.60 -2.74 -14.49
C GLY A 151 2.07 -2.27 -15.86
N ASN A 152 1.90 -0.99 -16.18
CA ASN A 152 2.35 -0.42 -17.44
C ASN A 152 3.87 -0.51 -17.63
N MET A 153 4.65 -0.30 -16.57
CA MET A 153 6.11 -0.48 -16.60
C MET A 153 6.51 -1.93 -16.88
N ILE A 154 5.82 -2.90 -16.27
CA ILE A 154 6.05 -4.33 -16.50
C ILE A 154 5.71 -4.72 -17.95
N ASP A 155 4.59 -4.22 -18.47
CA ASP A 155 4.10 -4.57 -19.80
C ASP A 155 4.82 -3.81 -20.93
N ASN A 156 5.44 -2.67 -20.62
CA ASN A 156 6.09 -1.80 -21.62
C ASN A 156 7.47 -1.30 -21.13
N PRO A 157 8.41 -2.20 -20.80
CA PRO A 157 9.68 -1.79 -20.18
C PRO A 157 10.46 -0.79 -21.03
N SER A 158 10.44 -0.93 -22.37
CA SER A 158 11.14 -0.03 -23.31
C SER A 158 10.66 1.43 -23.27
N LYS A 159 9.45 1.71 -22.77
CA LYS A 159 8.97 3.10 -22.59
C LYS A 159 9.60 3.80 -21.39
N TYR A 160 10.17 3.03 -20.46
CA TYR A 160 10.73 3.51 -19.20
C TYR A 160 12.25 3.31 -19.13
N ASP A 161 12.86 2.83 -20.22
CA ASP A 161 14.26 2.42 -20.31
C ASP A 161 15.16 3.57 -20.82
N GLU A 162 15.04 4.77 -20.24
CA GLU A 162 15.95 5.90 -20.53
C GLU A 162 17.25 5.86 -19.71
N ASN A 163 17.46 4.81 -18.89
CA ASN A 163 18.77 4.52 -18.29
C ASN A 163 18.87 3.02 -17.95
N SER A 164 19.82 2.36 -18.60
CA SER A 164 20.17 0.93 -18.51
C SER A 164 20.58 0.41 -17.12
N ASP A 165 20.42 1.21 -16.05
CA ASP A 165 20.75 0.80 -14.68
C ASP A 165 19.58 0.06 -13.98
N PHE A 166 18.32 0.24 -14.40
CA PHE A 166 17.19 -0.52 -13.82
C PHE A 166 17.07 -1.95 -14.34
N GLN A 167 17.74 -2.26 -15.46
CA GLN A 167 17.81 -3.63 -15.98
C GLN A 167 18.46 -4.59 -14.97
N SER A 168 19.37 -4.07 -14.12
CA SER A 168 20.00 -4.84 -13.04
C SER A 168 19.08 -5.17 -11.85
N LEU A 169 17.93 -4.49 -11.70
CA LEU A 169 16.94 -4.78 -10.64
C LEU A 169 15.88 -5.80 -11.08
N ILE A 170 15.70 -6.00 -12.38
CA ILE A 170 14.71 -6.93 -12.94
C ILE A 170 15.34 -8.28 -13.30
N VAL A 171 16.64 -8.30 -13.63
CA VAL A 171 17.38 -9.55 -13.86
C VAL A 171 18.01 -10.03 -12.55
N VAL A 172 17.27 -10.80 -11.76
CA VAL A 172 17.92 -11.77 -10.85
C VAL A 172 18.42 -12.89 -11.75
N GLU A 173 19.68 -12.82 -12.18
CA GLU A 173 20.32 -13.93 -12.89
C GLU A 173 20.22 -15.19 -12.02
N SER A 174 19.52 -16.20 -12.54
CA SER A 174 19.61 -17.55 -12.03
C SER A 174 20.95 -18.14 -12.47
N SER A 175 22.00 -17.99 -11.66
CA SER A 175 23.18 -18.83 -11.81
C SER A 175 22.84 -20.25 -11.34
N GLN A 176 22.52 -21.12 -12.30
CA GLN A 176 22.77 -22.54 -12.16
C GLN A 176 24.28 -22.78 -12.33
N GLU A 177 24.96 -23.13 -11.25
CA GLU A 177 26.12 -24.04 -11.25
C GLU A 177 25.82 -25.00 -10.08
N GLY A 178 25.54 -26.28 -10.26
CA GLY A 178 26.30 -27.22 -11.05
C GLY A 178 27.46 -27.75 -10.21
N ILE A 179 27.18 -28.66 -9.26
CA ILE A 179 27.99 -29.82 -8.79
C ILE A 179 27.00 -30.82 -8.18
#